data_AF-A0A2T2Q0H3-F1
#
_entry.id   AF-A0A2T2Q0H3-F1
#
_cell.length_a   1.000
_cell.length_b   1.000
_cell.length_c   1.000
_cell.angle_alpha   90.00
_cell.angle_beta   90.00
_cell.angle_gamma   90.00
#
_symmetry.space_group_name_H-M   'P 1'
#
loop_
_entity.id
_entity.type
_entity.pdbx_description
1 polymer ?
#
loop_
_entity_poly.entity_id
_entity_poly.type
_entity_poly.pdbx_seq_one_letter_code
_entity_poly.pdbx_strand_id
1 'polypeptide(L)'
;MTNLLVVSPTPVWKEYLRHELPPGGLKVFETASCHSAGLELRNGQNGPFNGVLLDCSPSLGRTQEQIALEVTDLLTDLRLGDTPDTIPIVVWLPHPSEHLSRIVSRFKNTALLSEDKLQAIQRALSAASGGSNKIPEFARIELDIGDGSLRSCVIVDGKGVISDTHRSTVMRPRLKDLEEKFSKWALWQRNGNEVRYTDYWKGTLMEAGKQLAEELAYDELSDKVAECMQHVKELGNIHFRFSLLESDTEVSHPYAHVPFELLYDSKKAEYIRSLAPVARRICLKSATLTATPLSQAQSFNGPMLFIKSDAHGLCDIPNVNGQPRSTFDRLKSLDQELSIVEQARSRSGRSPVCLADLLPGTDGHAIVAEALAPGSAGTSALQIVHFAGHSVQADDGTVYLILPTSTVGKAAALAIGDFAKWARGAGVQLVLLSSCESSSPEAVFRLAQFGIPAVIGFRWEVNDKEAPCFTEHLHHLLAAGKPLARAFHQAVSAVKSRFPATPTFASPMLVMQNDEWTI
;
A
#
# COMPACT_ATOMS: atom_id res chain seq x y z
N MET A 1 39.15 7.51 2.79
CA MET A 1 38.86 6.68 3.98
C MET A 1 37.68 7.32 4.66
N THR A 2 36.59 6.57 4.82
CA THR A 2 35.34 7.10 5.36
C THR A 2 35.29 6.77 6.85
N ASN A 3 35.23 7.78 7.73
CA ASN A 3 35.10 7.60 9.17
C ASN A 3 33.61 7.56 9.54
N LEU A 4 33.11 6.44 10.05
CA LEU A 4 31.74 6.27 10.52
C LEU A 4 31.74 6.19 12.04
N LEU A 5 30.98 7.06 12.70
CA LEU A 5 30.71 6.95 14.13
C LEU A 5 29.45 6.12 14.34
N VAL A 6 29.56 5.01 15.06
CA VAL A 6 28.43 4.18 15.45
C VAL A 6 28.09 4.46 16.91
N VAL A 7 26.85 4.84 17.15
CA VAL A 7 26.31 5.02 18.50
C VAL A 7 25.39 3.85 18.75
N SER A 8 25.86 2.88 19.53
CA SER A 8 25.06 1.72 19.90
C SER A 8 25.28 1.39 21.38
N PRO A 9 24.21 1.09 22.13
CA PRO A 9 24.35 0.56 23.49
C PRO A 9 24.95 -0.84 23.52
N THR A 10 25.07 -1.52 22.37
CA THR A 10 25.62 -2.87 22.25
C THR A 10 26.81 -2.91 21.29
N PRO A 11 27.79 -3.82 21.49
CA PRO A 11 28.94 -3.93 20.60
C PRO A 11 28.64 -4.66 19.27
N VAL A 12 27.37 -5.00 19.00
CA VAL A 12 26.97 -5.87 17.87
C VAL A 12 27.39 -5.29 16.52
N TRP A 13 27.23 -3.97 16.36
CA TRP A 13 27.59 -3.29 15.11
C TRP A 13 29.09 -3.33 14.80
N LYS A 14 29.95 -3.32 15.83
CA LYS A 14 31.40 -3.40 15.65
C LYS A 14 31.79 -4.66 14.92
N GLU A 15 31.29 -5.78 15.42
CA GLU A 15 31.65 -7.10 14.97
C GLU A 15 31.07 -7.32 13.59
N TYR A 16 29.79 -7.00 13.43
CA TYR A 16 29.09 -7.08 12.14
C TYR A 16 29.79 -6.27 11.04
N LEU A 17 30.03 -4.97 11.27
CA LEU A 17 30.66 -4.12 10.27
C LEU A 17 32.10 -4.53 9.98
N ARG A 18 32.88 -4.96 11.00
CA ARG A 18 34.25 -5.45 10.78
C ARG A 18 34.30 -6.70 9.91
N HIS A 19 33.31 -7.58 9.99
CA HIS A 19 33.25 -8.80 9.20
C HIS A 19 32.75 -8.58 7.78
N GLU A 20 31.81 -7.67 7.57
CA GLU A 20 31.18 -7.41 6.26
C GLU A 20 31.94 -6.39 5.40
N LEU A 21 32.81 -5.56 6.00
CA LEU A 21 33.53 -4.51 5.27
C LEU A 21 34.77 -5.05 4.54
N PRO A 22 34.97 -4.68 3.25
CA PRO A 22 36.21 -4.99 2.55
C PRO A 22 37.41 -4.25 3.20
N PRO A 23 38.61 -4.86 3.23
CA PRO A 23 39.79 -4.24 3.80
C PRO A 23 40.19 -2.99 3.00
N GLY A 24 39.90 -1.79 3.54
CA GLY A 24 40.47 -0.53 3.04
C GLY A 24 39.55 0.69 2.94
N GLY A 25 38.23 0.59 3.16
CA GLY A 25 37.29 1.68 2.86
C GLY A 25 36.81 2.52 4.04
N LEU A 26 36.34 1.86 5.11
CA LEU A 26 35.58 2.46 6.20
C LEU A 26 36.28 2.21 7.54
N LYS A 27 36.52 3.27 8.32
CA LYS A 27 36.94 3.18 9.73
C LYS A 27 35.72 3.39 10.62
N VAL A 28 35.44 2.41 11.47
CA VAL A 28 34.30 2.44 12.39
C VAL A 28 34.79 2.82 13.79
N PHE A 29 34.19 3.86 14.34
CA PHE A 29 34.37 4.31 15.72
C PHE A 29 33.09 4.05 16.49
N GLU A 30 33.18 3.79 17.79
CA GLU A 30 32.02 3.43 18.59
C GLU A 30 31.91 4.22 19.86
N THR A 31 30.68 4.56 20.20
CA THR A 31 30.32 5.14 21.49
C THR A 31 29.08 4.45 22.03
N ALA A 32 29.07 4.17 23.33
CA ALA A 32 27.96 3.49 23.98
C ALA A 32 26.73 4.40 24.21
N SER A 33 26.88 5.71 24.04
CA SER A 33 25.82 6.67 24.34
C SER A 33 25.84 7.87 23.41
N CYS A 34 24.65 8.45 23.22
CA CYS A 34 24.40 9.72 22.55
C CYS A 34 25.30 10.85 23.07
N HIS A 35 25.46 10.95 24.39
CA HIS A 35 26.29 11.96 25.03
C HIS A 35 27.77 11.81 24.64
N SER A 36 28.31 10.60 24.71
CA SER A 36 29.69 10.30 24.30
C SER A 36 29.91 10.58 22.81
N ALA A 37 28.92 10.29 21.96
CA ALA A 37 28.97 10.61 20.54
C ALA A 37 29.09 12.13 20.29
N GLY A 38 28.29 12.92 21.02
CA GLY A 38 28.35 14.39 20.94
C GLY A 38 29.72 14.95 21.35
N LEU A 39 30.37 14.38 22.36
CA LEU A 39 31.73 14.75 22.75
C LEU A 39 32.75 14.38 21.67
N GLU A 40 32.64 13.18 21.09
CA GLU A 40 33.55 12.69 20.06
C GLU A 40 33.49 13.55 18.79
N LEU A 41 32.27 13.91 18.37
CA LEU A 41 32.03 14.75 17.19
C LEU A 41 32.58 16.18 17.37
N ARG A 42 32.58 16.72 18.60
CA ARG A 42 33.12 18.06 18.90
C ARG A 42 34.63 18.08 19.09
N ASN A 43 35.16 17.09 19.81
CA ASN A 43 36.57 17.08 20.22
C ASN A 43 37.50 16.65 19.09
N GLY A 44 36.99 15.95 18.07
CA GLY A 44 37.73 15.65 16.84
C GLY A 44 38.99 14.80 17.03
N GLN A 45 39.10 14.06 18.15
CA GLN A 45 40.29 13.26 18.47
C GLN A 45 40.61 12.22 17.39
N ASN A 46 39.58 11.74 16.71
CA ASN A 46 39.67 10.74 15.65
C ASN A 46 39.55 11.30 14.22
N GLY A 47 39.65 12.64 14.07
CA GLY A 47 39.45 13.34 12.81
C GLY A 47 37.98 13.54 12.44
N PRO A 48 37.68 14.15 11.28
CA PRO A 48 36.30 14.41 10.87
C PRO A 48 35.57 13.10 10.55
N PHE A 49 34.32 13.01 10.99
CA PHE A 49 33.42 11.92 10.64
C PHE A 49 32.68 12.22 9.35
N ASN A 50 32.55 11.20 8.50
CA ASN A 50 31.79 11.26 7.26
C ASN A 50 30.33 10.83 7.45
N GLY A 51 29.97 10.33 8.63
CA GLY A 51 28.60 10.04 9.00
C GLY A 51 28.48 9.45 10.38
N VAL A 52 27.24 9.38 10.85
CA VAL A 52 26.86 8.79 12.14
C VAL A 52 25.80 7.72 11.89
N LEU A 53 25.95 6.54 12.47
CA LEU A 53 24.93 5.49 12.52
C LEU A 53 24.46 5.36 13.97
N LEU A 54 23.18 5.64 14.21
CA LEU A 54 22.52 5.54 15.51
C LEU A 54 21.74 4.24 15.57
N ASP A 55 22.19 3.30 16.38
CA ASP A 55 21.45 2.08 16.67
C ASP A 55 20.42 2.36 17.76
N CYS A 56 19.16 2.28 17.37
CA CYS A 56 18.03 2.55 18.25
C CYS A 56 17.30 1.27 18.67
N SER A 57 17.88 0.09 18.42
CA SER A 57 17.26 -1.18 18.76
C SER A 57 16.85 -1.22 20.24
N PRO A 58 15.67 -1.80 20.55
CA PRO A 58 15.20 -1.88 21.91
C PRO A 58 16.12 -2.77 22.74
N SER A 59 16.90 -2.16 23.64
CA SER A 59 17.54 -2.86 24.73
C SER A 59 16.49 -3.28 25.77
N LEU A 60 16.73 -4.39 26.48
CA LEU A 60 15.87 -4.89 27.57
C LEU A 60 15.38 -3.73 28.48
N GLY A 61 14.07 -3.52 28.52
CA GLY A 61 13.43 -2.53 29.40
C GLY A 61 13.15 -1.15 28.80
N ARG A 62 13.44 -0.89 27.52
CA ARG A 62 13.09 0.38 26.85
C ARG A 62 11.82 0.28 26.01
N THR A 63 10.95 1.30 26.10
CA THR A 63 9.80 1.46 25.20
C THR A 63 10.17 2.18 23.91
N GLN A 64 9.34 2.07 22.87
CA GLN A 64 9.55 2.82 21.63
C GLN A 64 9.44 4.34 21.82
N GLU A 65 8.60 4.83 22.76
CA GLU A 65 8.57 6.27 23.06
C GLU A 65 9.88 6.76 23.70
N GLN A 66 10.48 5.96 24.60
CA GLN A 66 11.75 6.31 25.21
C GLN A 66 12.86 6.40 24.17
N ILE A 67 12.91 5.43 23.24
CA ILE A 67 13.84 5.46 22.11
C ILE A 67 13.62 6.72 21.25
N ALA A 68 12.37 7.06 20.96
CA ALA A 68 12.03 8.24 20.17
C ALA A 68 12.46 9.55 20.85
N LEU A 69 12.28 9.67 22.17
CA LEU A 69 12.76 10.81 22.96
C LEU A 69 14.29 10.89 22.93
N GLU A 70 14.99 9.79 23.19
CA GLU A 70 16.46 9.76 23.16
C GLU A 70 17.04 10.14 21.79
N VAL A 71 16.42 9.67 20.70
CA VAL A 71 16.81 10.05 19.34
C VAL A 71 16.52 11.53 19.08
N THR A 72 15.38 12.04 19.55
CA THR A 72 15.03 13.46 19.41
C THR A 72 16.06 14.33 20.11
N ASP A 73 16.37 14.02 21.36
CA ASP A 73 17.34 14.75 22.18
C ASP A 73 18.71 14.74 21.51
N LEU A 74 19.17 13.57 21.04
CA LEU A 74 20.45 13.47 20.34
C LEU A 74 20.47 14.27 19.04
N LEU A 75 19.46 14.09 18.17
CA LEU A 75 19.41 14.82 16.90
C LEU A 75 19.35 16.33 17.13
N THR A 76 18.64 16.76 18.18
CA THR A 76 18.58 18.16 18.61
C THR A 76 19.95 18.64 19.08
N ASP A 77 20.63 17.90 19.95
CA ASP A 77 21.96 18.25 20.44
C ASP A 77 23.00 18.31 19.30
N LEU A 78 22.91 17.39 18.33
CA LEU A 78 23.81 17.34 17.18
C LEU A 78 23.53 18.41 16.13
N ARG A 79 22.30 18.94 16.06
CA ARG A 79 21.92 19.94 15.05
C ARG A 79 21.81 21.36 15.61
N LEU A 80 21.61 21.52 16.92
CA LEU A 80 21.67 22.83 17.60
C LEU A 80 23.05 23.14 18.18
N GLY A 81 23.92 22.13 18.34
CA GLY A 81 25.30 22.33 18.77
C GLY A 81 26.22 22.83 17.66
N ASP A 82 27.49 23.07 17.98
CA ASP A 82 28.54 23.48 17.03
C ASP A 82 28.98 22.37 16.05
N THR A 83 28.25 21.26 16.00
CA THR A 83 28.53 20.17 15.07
C THR A 83 28.19 20.60 13.64
N PRO A 84 29.02 20.27 12.64
CA PRO A 84 28.75 20.66 11.26
C PRO A 84 27.39 20.10 10.80
N ASP A 85 26.53 21.01 10.34
CA ASP A 85 25.19 20.71 9.80
C ASP A 85 25.23 19.72 8.61
N THR A 86 26.42 19.45 8.08
CA THR A 86 26.72 18.64 6.91
C THR A 86 26.95 17.15 7.21
N ILE A 87 27.12 16.74 8.48
CA ILE A 87 27.37 15.33 8.78
C ILE A 87 26.08 14.52 8.60
N PRO A 88 26.06 13.50 7.72
CA PRO A 88 24.89 12.64 7.54
C PRO A 88 24.69 11.76 8.77
N ILE A 89 23.45 11.65 9.23
CA ILE A 89 23.06 10.80 10.35
C ILE A 89 22.09 9.74 9.82
N VAL A 90 22.33 8.49 10.14
CA VAL A 90 21.42 7.38 9.84
C VAL A 90 20.93 6.82 11.16
N VAL A 91 19.62 6.87 11.37
CA VAL A 91 18.95 6.22 12.50
C VAL A 91 18.54 4.83 12.04
N TRP A 92 19.03 3.79 12.70
CA TRP A 92 18.68 2.42 12.41
C TRP A 92 17.73 1.86 13.46
N LEU A 93 16.61 1.30 13.01
CA LEU A 93 15.67 0.56 13.83
C LEU A 93 14.95 -0.49 12.98
N PRO A 94 14.96 -1.79 13.33
CA PRO A 94 14.38 -2.84 12.47
C PRO A 94 12.88 -2.66 12.23
N HIS A 95 12.16 -2.10 13.20
CA HIS A 95 10.73 -1.81 13.12
C HIS A 95 10.46 -0.39 13.62
N PRO A 96 10.72 0.64 12.80
CA PRO A 96 10.57 2.00 13.24
C PRO A 96 9.12 2.34 13.51
N SER A 97 8.87 2.95 14.66
CA SER A 97 7.56 3.51 14.94
C SER A 97 7.31 4.70 14.03
N GLU A 98 6.05 4.94 13.67
CA GLU A 98 5.66 6.13 12.91
C GLU A 98 6.09 7.43 13.63
N HIS A 99 6.11 7.40 14.96
CA HIS A 99 6.59 8.50 15.79
C HIS A 99 8.08 8.78 15.59
N LEU A 100 8.93 7.75 15.55
CA LEU A 100 10.36 7.91 15.28
C LEU A 100 10.59 8.41 13.86
N SER A 101 9.89 7.85 12.87
CA SER A 101 9.94 8.33 11.49
C SER A 101 9.61 9.82 11.37
N ARG A 102 8.63 10.29 12.15
CA ARG A 102 8.24 11.73 12.28
C ARG A 102 9.32 12.60 12.91
N ILE A 103 10.12 12.06 13.81
CA ILE A 103 11.22 12.80 14.45
C ILE A 103 12.36 12.92 13.45
N VAL A 104 12.81 11.80 12.90
CA VAL A 104 13.97 11.72 12.00
C VAL A 104 13.77 12.59 10.75
N SER A 105 12.56 12.63 10.21
CA SER A 105 12.22 13.45 9.04
C SER A 105 12.43 14.95 9.22
N ARG A 106 12.41 15.46 10.46
CA ARG A 106 12.53 16.89 10.74
C ARG A 106 13.97 17.39 10.70
N PHE A 107 14.94 16.48 10.77
CA PHE A 107 16.35 16.84 10.84
C PHE A 107 16.99 16.73 9.46
N LYS A 108 17.62 17.81 9.00
CA LYS A 108 18.41 17.80 7.77
C LYS A 108 19.51 16.75 7.84
N ASN A 109 19.87 16.23 6.67
CA ASN A 109 20.94 15.26 6.53
C ASN A 109 20.76 14.05 7.47
N THR A 110 19.52 13.63 7.69
CA THR A 110 19.18 12.50 8.55
C THR A 110 18.30 11.53 7.76
N ALA A 111 18.63 10.23 7.81
CA ALA A 111 17.86 9.17 7.19
C ALA A 111 17.47 8.13 8.23
N LEU A 112 16.30 7.52 8.05
CA LEU A 112 15.86 6.37 8.82
C LEU A 112 16.10 5.11 8.01
N LEU A 113 16.58 4.05 8.67
CA LEU A 113 16.93 2.78 8.07
C LEU A 113 16.32 1.63 8.88
N SER A 114 15.67 0.69 8.20
CA SER A 114 15.10 -0.52 8.81
C SER A 114 15.88 -1.80 8.49
N GLU A 115 16.76 -1.75 7.49
CA GLU A 115 17.63 -2.88 7.11
C GLU A 115 19.03 -2.70 7.68
N ASP A 116 19.63 -3.76 8.20
CA ASP A 116 21.00 -3.76 8.73
C ASP A 116 22.08 -4.05 7.68
N LYS A 117 21.69 -4.28 6.41
CA LYS A 117 22.62 -4.59 5.33
C LYS A 117 23.55 -3.41 5.03
N LEU A 118 24.84 -3.69 4.87
CA LEU A 118 25.87 -2.69 4.56
C LEU A 118 25.52 -1.78 3.37
N GLN A 119 24.97 -2.35 2.29
CA GLN A 119 24.56 -1.60 1.09
C GLN A 119 23.41 -0.62 1.40
N ALA A 120 22.51 -0.97 2.32
CA ALA A 120 21.41 -0.11 2.74
C ALA A 120 21.94 1.05 3.60
N ILE A 121 22.87 0.78 4.52
CA ILE A 121 23.58 1.80 5.31
C ILE A 121 24.32 2.79 4.40
N GLN A 122 25.05 2.29 3.40
CA GLN A 122 25.77 3.15 2.44
C GLN A 122 24.82 4.04 1.63
N ARG A 123 23.68 3.49 1.18
CA ARG A 123 22.64 4.27 0.50
C ARG A 123 22.03 5.33 1.42
N ALA A 124 21.71 4.97 2.66
CA ALA A 124 21.14 5.89 3.65
C ALA A 124 22.11 7.03 3.99
N LEU A 125 23.40 6.73 4.21
CA LEU A 125 24.44 7.74 4.43
C LEU A 125 24.59 8.66 3.21
N SER A 126 24.60 8.10 2.00
CA SER A 126 24.73 8.89 0.77
C SER A 126 23.52 9.81 0.54
N ALA A 127 22.31 9.32 0.83
CA ALA A 127 21.08 10.11 0.79
C ALA A 127 21.09 11.22 1.85
N ALA A 128 21.46 10.88 3.09
CA ALA A 128 21.61 11.84 4.18
C ALA A 128 22.72 12.87 3.92
N SER A 129 23.72 12.58 3.08
CA SER A 129 24.80 13.54 2.78
C SER A 129 24.38 14.62 1.77
N GLY A 130 23.19 14.51 1.17
CA GLY A 130 22.83 15.29 -0.02
C GLY A 130 23.73 15.01 -1.24
N GLY A 131 24.64 14.03 -1.13
CA GLY A 131 25.68 13.69 -2.12
C GLY A 131 25.22 12.73 -3.21
N SER A 132 23.98 12.28 -3.13
CA SER A 132 23.31 11.65 -4.25
C SER A 132 23.09 12.69 -5.36
N ASN A 133 24.06 12.85 -6.26
CA ASN A 133 23.83 13.45 -7.59
C ASN A 133 22.77 12.67 -8.40
N LYS A 134 22.17 11.62 -7.84
CA LYS A 134 21.02 10.95 -8.43
C LYS A 134 19.86 11.95 -8.50
N ILE A 135 19.42 12.20 -9.73
CA ILE A 135 18.22 12.97 -10.00
C ILE A 135 17.06 12.24 -9.31
N PRO A 136 16.26 12.92 -8.46
CA PRO A 136 15.12 12.30 -7.80
C PRO A 136 14.20 11.62 -8.83
N GLU A 137 13.94 10.33 -8.66
CA GLU A 137 13.13 9.54 -9.60
C GLU A 137 11.64 9.60 -9.28
N PHE A 138 11.30 9.79 -8.00
CA PHE A 138 9.92 9.86 -7.53
C PHE A 138 9.79 10.71 -6.26
N ALA A 139 8.56 11.09 -5.97
CA ALA A 139 8.16 11.74 -4.73
C ALA A 139 6.96 11.00 -4.12
N ARG A 140 6.76 11.14 -2.83
CA ARG A 140 5.65 10.58 -2.07
C ARG A 140 4.91 11.68 -1.34
N ILE A 141 3.59 11.59 -1.35
CA ILE A 141 2.69 12.40 -0.56
C ILE A 141 1.86 11.44 0.28
N GLU A 142 2.19 11.42 1.56
CA GLU A 142 1.58 10.56 2.56
C GLU A 142 0.58 11.39 3.35
N LEU A 143 -0.69 10.96 3.33
CA LEU A 143 -1.81 11.63 3.99
C LEU A 143 -2.35 10.71 5.08
N ASP A 144 -2.01 11.01 6.34
CA ASP A 144 -2.50 10.25 7.48
C ASP A 144 -3.78 10.92 8.01
N ILE A 145 -4.89 10.19 7.96
CA ILE A 145 -6.25 10.70 8.22
C ILE A 145 -6.82 9.96 9.42
N GLY A 146 -7.00 10.68 10.53
CA GLY A 146 -7.73 10.20 11.70
C GLY A 146 -8.98 11.05 11.97
N ASP A 147 -9.77 10.62 12.97
CA ASP A 147 -11.04 11.27 13.33
C ASP A 147 -10.91 12.76 13.70
N GLY A 148 -9.77 13.16 14.25
CA GLY A 148 -9.47 14.53 14.66
C GLY A 148 -8.12 15.07 14.17
N SER A 149 -7.41 14.30 13.36
CA SER A 149 -6.07 14.65 12.89
C SER A 149 -5.93 14.45 11.39
N LEU A 150 -5.19 15.35 10.76
CA LEU A 150 -4.69 15.17 9.41
C LEU A 150 -3.21 15.52 9.41
N ARG A 151 -2.41 14.60 8.87
CA ARG A 151 -1.01 14.85 8.60
C ARG A 151 -0.77 14.72 7.10
N SER A 152 -0.02 15.65 6.54
CA SER A 152 0.54 15.54 5.19
C SER A 152 2.06 15.54 5.27
N CYS A 153 2.68 14.49 4.76
CA CYS A 153 4.12 14.34 4.69
C CYS A 153 4.56 14.20 3.22
N VAL A 154 5.46 15.07 2.79
CA VAL A 154 5.95 15.15 1.42
C VAL A 154 7.42 14.76 1.41
N ILE A 155 7.73 13.69 0.68
CA ILE A 155 9.04 13.05 0.65
C ILE A 155 9.53 13.00 -0.78
N VAL A 156 10.77 13.41 -1.03
CA VAL A 156 11.39 13.35 -2.36
C VAL A 156 12.56 12.39 -2.33
N ASP A 157 12.61 11.47 -3.30
CA ASP A 157 13.71 10.50 -3.41
C ASP A 157 15.07 11.21 -3.42
N GLY A 158 16.02 10.69 -2.64
CA GLY A 158 17.35 11.29 -2.45
C GLY A 158 17.40 12.62 -1.68
N LYS A 159 16.26 13.24 -1.33
CA LYS A 159 16.18 14.49 -0.56
C LYS A 159 15.54 14.37 0.82
N GLY A 160 14.84 13.27 1.07
CA GLY A 160 14.14 13.05 2.34
C GLY A 160 12.84 13.85 2.42
N VAL A 161 12.44 14.22 3.63
CA VAL A 161 11.17 14.92 3.88
C VAL A 161 11.36 16.42 3.67
N ILE A 162 10.57 16.99 2.76
CA ILE A 162 10.62 18.42 2.42
C ILE A 162 9.46 19.22 3.02
N SER A 163 8.38 18.54 3.44
CA SER A 163 7.26 19.13 4.14
C SER A 163 6.61 18.10 5.06
N ASP A 164 6.31 18.47 6.30
CA ASP A 164 5.52 17.68 7.24
C ASP A 164 4.57 18.64 7.96
N THR A 165 3.29 18.56 7.65
CA THR A 165 2.26 19.46 8.18
C THR A 165 1.25 18.65 8.97
N HIS A 166 0.96 19.12 10.18
CA HIS A 166 -0.01 18.49 11.07
C HIS A 166 -1.14 19.47 11.37
N ARG A 167 -2.38 19.00 11.23
CA ARG A 167 -3.59 19.74 11.55
C ARG A 167 -4.38 18.97 12.58
N SER A 168 -4.51 19.56 13.76
CA SER A 168 -5.56 19.19 14.70
C SER A 168 -6.82 19.92 14.26
N THR A 169 -7.80 19.18 13.77
CA THR A 169 -9.10 19.74 13.39
C THR A 169 -10.18 19.10 14.26
N VAL A 170 -11.08 19.93 14.77
CA VAL A 170 -12.38 19.45 15.28
C VAL A 170 -13.02 18.63 14.18
N MET A 171 -13.72 17.53 14.56
CA MET A 171 -14.36 16.52 13.69
C MET A 171 -14.56 16.93 12.23
N ARG A 172 -14.26 16.04 11.29
CA ARG A 172 -14.45 16.25 9.84
C ARG A 172 -15.86 15.81 9.42
N PRO A 173 -16.92 16.65 9.56
CA PRO A 173 -18.30 16.23 9.30
C PRO A 173 -18.46 15.75 7.86
N ARG A 174 -17.80 16.41 6.90
CA ARG A 174 -17.96 16.03 5.49
C ARG A 174 -17.31 14.69 5.16
N LEU A 175 -16.25 14.27 5.85
CA LEU A 175 -15.74 12.90 5.67
C LEU A 175 -16.75 11.87 6.19
N LYS A 176 -17.47 12.17 7.28
CA LYS A 176 -18.56 11.31 7.77
C LYS A 176 -19.74 11.31 6.80
N ASP A 177 -20.11 12.46 6.24
CA ASP A 177 -21.16 12.58 5.24
C ASP A 177 -20.80 11.80 3.96
N LEU A 178 -19.53 11.86 3.53
CA LEU A 178 -19.03 11.08 2.41
C LEU A 178 -19.02 9.58 2.73
N GLU A 179 -18.64 9.18 3.94
CA GLU A 179 -18.66 7.78 4.35
C GLU A 179 -20.09 7.21 4.33
N GLU A 180 -21.04 7.93 4.92
CA GLU A 180 -22.44 7.52 4.89
C GLU A 180 -22.99 7.50 3.46
N LYS A 181 -22.64 8.50 2.65
CA LYS A 181 -23.09 8.59 1.26
C LYS A 181 -22.58 7.41 0.45
N PHE A 182 -21.28 7.14 0.49
CA PHE A 182 -20.65 6.12 -0.35
C PHE A 182 -20.85 4.69 0.17
N SER A 183 -21.13 4.49 1.47
CA SER A 183 -21.55 3.17 1.98
C SER A 183 -22.92 2.73 1.47
N LYS A 184 -23.79 3.68 1.11
CA LYS A 184 -25.13 3.41 0.57
C LYS A 184 -25.23 3.68 -0.93
N TRP A 185 -24.15 4.11 -1.58
CA TRP A 185 -24.21 4.57 -2.97
C TRP A 185 -24.22 3.39 -3.95
N ALA A 186 -25.34 3.24 -4.66
CA ALA A 186 -25.43 2.34 -5.79
C ALA A 186 -25.13 3.10 -7.09
N LEU A 187 -24.13 2.62 -7.84
CA LEU A 187 -23.74 3.22 -9.11
C LEU A 187 -24.72 2.87 -10.24
N TRP A 188 -25.37 1.72 -10.14
CA TRP A 188 -26.27 1.17 -11.15
C TRP A 188 -27.74 1.49 -10.87
N GLN A 189 -28.49 1.78 -11.92
CA GLN A 189 -29.95 1.75 -11.95
C GLN A 189 -30.38 0.49 -12.69
N ARG A 190 -31.26 -0.31 -12.07
CA ARG A 190 -31.86 -1.50 -12.67
C ARG A 190 -33.31 -1.18 -13.05
N ASN A 191 -33.58 -1.01 -14.34
CA ASN A 191 -34.93 -0.82 -14.88
C ASN A 191 -35.35 -2.09 -15.63
N GLY A 192 -35.97 -3.03 -14.92
CA GLY A 192 -36.20 -4.37 -15.46
C GLY A 192 -34.88 -5.11 -15.71
N ASN A 193 -34.66 -5.59 -16.94
CA ASN A 193 -33.42 -6.28 -17.33
C ASN A 193 -32.31 -5.34 -17.82
N GLU A 194 -32.58 -4.03 -17.92
CA GLU A 194 -31.59 -3.05 -18.37
C GLU A 194 -30.85 -2.47 -17.16
N VAL A 195 -29.53 -2.70 -17.14
CA VAL A 195 -28.62 -2.18 -16.12
C VAL A 195 -27.82 -1.04 -16.75
N ARG A 196 -27.97 0.17 -16.22
CA ARG A 196 -27.23 1.36 -16.68
C ARG A 196 -26.67 2.14 -15.51
N TYR A 197 -25.61 2.91 -15.75
CA TYR A 197 -25.09 3.82 -14.73
C TYR A 197 -26.11 4.91 -14.40
N THR A 198 -26.11 5.36 -13.14
CA THR A 198 -26.89 6.52 -12.70
C THR A 198 -26.49 7.77 -13.51
N ASP A 199 -27.46 8.50 -14.07
CA ASP A 199 -27.18 9.67 -14.94
C ASP A 199 -26.39 10.79 -14.22
N TYR A 200 -26.39 10.79 -12.88
CA TYR A 200 -25.76 11.78 -12.02
C TYR A 200 -24.40 11.34 -11.43
N TRP A 201 -23.83 10.21 -11.86
CA TRP A 201 -22.57 9.70 -11.31
C TRP A 201 -21.44 10.72 -11.41
N LYS A 202 -21.31 11.40 -12.57
CA LYS A 202 -20.21 12.34 -12.83
C LYS A 202 -20.24 13.54 -11.88
N GLY A 203 -21.43 14.11 -11.67
CA GLY A 203 -21.64 15.19 -10.71
C GLY A 203 -21.36 14.75 -9.28
N THR A 204 -21.77 13.53 -8.93
CA THR A 204 -21.54 12.95 -7.59
C THR A 204 -20.06 12.77 -7.28
N LEU A 205 -19.29 12.20 -8.22
CA LEU A 205 -17.85 12.00 -8.06
C LEU A 205 -17.09 13.32 -8.00
N MET A 206 -17.46 14.29 -8.86
CA MET A 206 -16.81 15.60 -8.88
C MET A 206 -17.07 16.37 -7.58
N GLU A 207 -18.31 16.36 -7.09
CA GLU A 207 -18.68 17.01 -5.83
C GLU A 207 -17.94 16.38 -4.64
N ALA A 208 -17.90 15.04 -4.57
CA ALA A 208 -17.14 14.33 -3.55
C ALA A 208 -15.65 14.71 -3.60
N GLY A 209 -15.08 14.80 -4.80
CA GLY A 209 -13.68 15.18 -4.99
C GLY A 209 -13.35 16.60 -4.54
N LYS A 210 -14.28 17.55 -4.72
CA LYS A 210 -14.13 18.93 -4.21
C LYS A 210 -14.26 18.99 -2.70
N GLN A 211 -15.23 18.28 -2.13
CA GLN A 211 -15.37 18.17 -0.67
C GLN A 211 -14.13 17.56 -0.04
N LEU A 212 -13.52 16.54 -0.66
CA LEU A 212 -12.24 15.99 -0.26
C LEU A 212 -11.10 17.01 -0.35
N ALA A 213 -11.05 17.82 -1.42
CA ALA A 213 -10.03 18.85 -1.57
C ALA A 213 -10.10 19.89 -0.44
N GLU A 214 -11.31 20.32 -0.07
CA GLU A 214 -11.51 21.24 1.05
C GLU A 214 -11.12 20.60 2.39
N GLU A 215 -11.63 19.40 2.69
CA GLU A 215 -11.34 18.69 3.94
C GLU A 215 -9.84 18.41 4.10
N LEU A 216 -9.18 17.93 3.04
CA LEU A 216 -7.76 17.59 3.08
C LEU A 216 -6.83 18.79 2.91
N ALA A 217 -7.39 20.02 2.88
CA ALA A 217 -6.65 21.26 2.62
C ALA A 217 -5.74 21.15 1.39
N TYR A 218 -6.28 20.57 0.32
CA TYR A 218 -5.52 20.22 -0.88
C TYR A 218 -4.93 21.45 -1.58
N ASP A 219 -5.53 22.63 -1.45
CA ASP A 219 -4.95 23.85 -2.02
C ASP A 219 -3.53 24.11 -1.48
N GLU A 220 -3.30 23.91 -0.19
CA GLU A 220 -1.97 24.05 0.41
C GLU A 220 -1.03 22.90 0.01
N LEU A 221 -1.58 21.68 -0.12
CA LEU A 221 -0.83 20.52 -0.61
C LEU A 221 -0.43 20.68 -2.08
N SER A 222 -1.24 21.36 -2.89
CA SER A 222 -1.02 21.55 -4.33
C SER A 222 0.24 22.38 -4.61
N ASP A 223 0.60 23.30 -3.71
CA ASP A 223 1.84 24.06 -3.80
C ASP A 223 3.05 23.15 -3.52
N LYS A 224 2.89 22.15 -2.63
CA LYS A 224 3.91 21.11 -2.40
C LYS A 224 4.01 20.09 -3.52
N VAL A 225 2.90 19.79 -4.19
CA VAL A 225 2.91 19.02 -5.44
C VAL A 225 3.72 19.78 -6.51
N ALA A 226 3.51 21.09 -6.65
CA ALA A 226 4.28 21.92 -7.57
C ALA A 226 5.78 21.97 -7.22
N GLU A 227 6.12 21.99 -5.93
CA GLU A 227 7.51 21.87 -5.44
C GLU A 227 8.13 20.51 -5.84
N CYS A 228 7.41 19.41 -5.61
CA CYS A 228 7.86 18.07 -6.02
C CYS A 228 8.10 17.98 -7.53
N MET A 229 7.25 18.61 -8.33
CA MET A 229 7.37 18.63 -9.80
C MET A 229 8.68 19.27 -10.27
N GLN A 230 9.27 20.19 -9.51
CA GLN A 230 10.59 20.76 -9.81
C GLN A 230 11.71 19.72 -9.66
N HIS A 231 11.45 18.60 -9.01
CA HIS A 231 12.42 17.53 -8.77
C HIS A 231 12.18 16.31 -9.66
N VAL A 232 10.93 15.84 -9.76
CA VAL A 232 10.58 14.57 -10.43
C VAL A 232 9.95 14.73 -11.81
N LYS A 233 9.79 15.98 -12.27
CA LYS A 233 9.38 16.43 -13.61
C LYS A 233 7.96 16.08 -14.06
N GLU A 234 7.39 14.98 -13.61
CA GLU A 234 6.09 14.47 -14.04
C GLU A 234 5.22 14.05 -12.86
N LEU A 235 3.90 14.32 -12.93
CA LEU A 235 2.95 13.95 -11.87
C LEU A 235 2.85 12.43 -11.69
N GLY A 236 3.07 11.66 -12.77
CA GLY A 236 3.14 10.20 -12.71
C GLY A 236 4.29 9.65 -11.87
N ASN A 237 5.25 10.50 -11.47
CA ASN A 237 6.32 10.18 -10.54
C ASN A 237 6.05 10.66 -9.10
N ILE A 238 4.88 11.25 -8.83
CA ILE A 238 4.45 11.63 -7.49
C ILE A 238 3.40 10.62 -7.03
N HIS A 239 3.68 9.90 -5.96
CA HIS A 239 2.83 8.82 -5.47
C HIS A 239 2.05 9.30 -4.25
N PHE A 240 0.72 9.20 -4.29
CA PHE A 240 -0.14 9.58 -3.18
C PHE A 240 -0.56 8.34 -2.39
N ARG A 241 -0.42 8.38 -1.07
CA ARG A 241 -0.96 7.35 -0.19
C ARG A 241 -1.85 7.97 0.88
N PHE A 242 -3.06 7.41 1.01
CA PHE A 242 -4.01 7.78 2.05
C PHE A 242 -3.99 6.71 3.14
N SER A 243 -3.45 7.05 4.31
CA SER A 243 -3.38 6.18 5.48
C SER A 243 -4.57 6.46 6.39
N LEU A 244 -5.45 5.48 6.57
CA LEU A 244 -6.59 5.59 7.49
C LEU A 244 -6.14 5.18 8.89
N LEU A 245 -6.14 6.13 9.82
CA LEU A 245 -5.76 5.92 11.21
C LEU A 245 -6.97 5.44 12.00
N GLU A 246 -6.84 4.27 12.63
CA GLU A 246 -7.89 3.71 13.48
C GLU A 246 -8.06 4.55 14.76
N SER A 247 -9.30 4.89 15.13
CA SER A 247 -9.58 5.63 16.36
C SER A 247 -9.51 4.73 17.59
N ASP A 248 -9.41 5.31 18.77
CA ASP A 248 -9.23 4.51 19.97
C ASP A 248 -10.47 3.68 20.37
N THR A 249 -11.62 3.99 19.77
CA THR A 249 -12.94 3.68 20.33
C THR A 249 -13.82 2.79 19.46
N GLU A 250 -13.48 2.52 18.19
CA GLU A 250 -14.34 1.74 17.28
C GLU A 250 -13.59 0.63 16.52
N VAL A 251 -14.33 -0.45 16.19
CA VAL A 251 -13.86 -1.63 15.42
C VAL A 251 -13.95 -1.39 13.90
N SER A 252 -14.65 -0.33 13.48
CA SER A 252 -14.84 0.01 12.06
C SER A 252 -13.74 0.96 11.59
N HIS A 253 -13.26 0.77 10.35
CA HIS A 253 -12.29 1.69 9.75
C HIS A 253 -12.98 3.01 9.44
N PRO A 254 -12.64 4.12 10.12
CA PRO A 254 -13.26 5.39 9.79
C PRO A 254 -12.89 5.71 8.34
N TYR A 255 -13.90 6.00 7.53
CA TYR A 255 -13.75 6.45 6.13
C TYR A 255 -13.37 5.36 5.12
N ALA A 256 -13.76 4.11 5.36
CA ALA A 256 -13.53 2.99 4.46
C ALA A 256 -14.09 3.23 3.04
N HIS A 257 -15.30 3.80 2.97
CA HIS A 257 -16.07 4.03 1.76
C HIS A 257 -15.78 5.38 1.10
N VAL A 258 -15.31 6.38 1.85
CA VAL A 258 -14.89 7.68 1.30
C VAL A 258 -13.92 7.46 0.14
N PRO A 259 -14.14 8.00 -1.08
CA PRO A 259 -13.31 7.72 -2.26
C PRO A 259 -12.13 8.69 -2.42
N PHE A 260 -11.14 8.64 -1.52
CA PHE A 260 -9.94 9.50 -1.52
C PHE A 260 -9.19 9.62 -2.86
N GLU A 261 -9.21 8.59 -3.70
CA GLU A 261 -8.61 8.59 -5.05
C GLU A 261 -9.26 9.62 -5.98
N LEU A 262 -10.48 10.05 -5.66
CA LEU A 262 -11.23 11.08 -6.37
C LEU A 262 -10.98 12.49 -5.83
N LEU A 263 -9.97 12.68 -4.99
CA LEU A 263 -9.47 14.01 -4.64
C LEU A 263 -9.30 14.87 -5.91
N TYR A 264 -10.03 15.98 -5.99
CA TYR A 264 -10.12 16.80 -7.20
C TYR A 264 -9.12 17.94 -7.16
N ASP A 265 -8.24 18.00 -8.16
CA ASP A 265 -7.34 19.11 -8.38
C ASP A 265 -8.04 20.18 -9.23
N SER A 266 -8.45 21.27 -8.58
CA SER A 266 -9.16 22.38 -9.21
C SER A 266 -8.29 23.12 -10.25
N LYS A 267 -6.98 23.21 -10.03
CA LYS A 267 -6.02 23.87 -10.93
C LYS A 267 -5.82 23.05 -12.21
N LYS A 268 -5.89 21.72 -12.13
CA LYS A 268 -5.78 20.79 -13.28
C LYS A 268 -7.13 20.36 -13.85
N ALA A 269 -8.23 20.69 -13.17
CA ALA A 269 -9.59 20.25 -13.48
C ALA A 269 -9.69 18.72 -13.63
N GLU A 270 -9.04 17.98 -12.73
CA GLU A 270 -8.87 16.54 -12.84
C GLU A 270 -8.71 15.86 -11.47
N TYR A 271 -9.08 14.59 -11.37
CA TYR A 271 -8.85 13.77 -10.17
C TYR A 271 -7.39 13.37 -10.04
N ILE A 272 -6.84 13.34 -8.82
CA ILE A 272 -5.46 12.92 -8.54
C ILE A 272 -5.17 11.53 -9.10
N ARG A 273 -6.10 10.58 -9.01
CA ARG A 273 -5.93 9.23 -9.61
C ARG A 273 -5.69 9.20 -11.12
N SER A 274 -6.11 10.24 -11.84
CA SER A 274 -5.85 10.35 -13.27
C SER A 274 -4.44 10.89 -13.53
N LEU A 275 -3.91 11.66 -12.59
CA LEU A 275 -2.64 12.38 -12.72
C LEU A 275 -1.44 11.61 -12.16
N ALA A 276 -1.68 10.79 -11.14
CA ALA A 276 -0.66 10.20 -10.30
C ALA A 276 -1.05 8.80 -9.78
N PRO A 277 -0.07 7.94 -9.45
CA PRO A 277 -0.32 6.72 -8.68
C PRO A 277 -0.92 7.01 -7.30
N VAL A 278 -1.97 6.26 -6.96
CA VAL A 278 -2.66 6.38 -5.67
C VAL A 278 -2.79 5.02 -5.01
N ALA A 279 -2.52 4.95 -3.72
CA ALA A 279 -2.83 3.80 -2.88
C ALA A 279 -3.49 4.22 -1.57
N ARG A 280 -4.06 3.24 -0.87
CA ARG A 280 -4.46 3.35 0.53
C ARG A 280 -3.56 2.53 1.42
N ARG A 281 -3.50 2.92 2.68
CA ARG A 281 -2.99 2.12 3.78
C ARG A 281 -4.01 2.12 4.90
N ILE A 282 -4.10 1.03 5.63
CA ILE A 282 -4.83 1.00 6.89
C ILE A 282 -3.80 0.91 7.99
N CYS A 283 -3.79 1.90 8.87
CA CYS A 283 -2.96 1.87 10.07
C CYS A 283 -3.77 1.17 11.17
N LEU A 284 -3.75 -0.15 11.10
CA LEU A 284 -4.38 -1.02 12.09
C LEU A 284 -3.63 -0.92 13.41
N LYS A 285 -4.36 -0.91 14.53
CA LYS A 285 -3.74 -1.16 15.83
C LYS A 285 -3.06 -2.53 15.84
N SER A 286 -1.96 -2.66 16.58
CA SER A 286 -1.29 -3.97 16.74
C SER A 286 -2.23 -5.07 17.26
N ALA A 287 -3.29 -4.69 18.00
CA ALA A 287 -4.30 -5.60 18.51
C ALA A 287 -5.36 -6.03 17.47
N THR A 288 -5.56 -5.25 16.39
CA THR A 288 -6.51 -5.56 15.30
C THR A 288 -5.81 -6.23 14.12
N LEU A 289 -4.48 -6.16 14.05
CA LEU A 289 -3.67 -6.98 13.16
C LEU A 289 -3.82 -8.46 13.52
N THR A 290 -4.38 -9.23 12.60
CA THR A 290 -4.41 -10.69 12.74
C THR A 290 -3.06 -11.31 12.38
N ALA A 291 -2.21 -10.59 11.64
CA ALA A 291 -0.85 -11.01 11.34
C ALA A 291 0.06 -9.86 10.82
N THR A 292 1.38 -10.00 10.99
CA THR A 292 2.40 -9.06 10.46
C THR A 292 2.46 -9.10 8.93
N PRO A 293 2.56 -7.99 8.20
CA PRO A 293 2.73 -8.05 6.74
C PRO A 293 3.93 -8.90 6.31
N LEU A 294 3.79 -9.69 5.25
CA LEU A 294 4.90 -10.44 4.67
C LEU A 294 5.99 -9.49 4.15
N SER A 295 7.24 -9.96 4.18
CA SER A 295 8.38 -9.23 3.61
C SER A 295 8.12 -8.89 2.15
N GLN A 296 8.43 -7.65 1.79
CA GLN A 296 8.12 -7.08 0.50
C GLN A 296 8.81 -7.81 -0.66
N ALA A 297 8.11 -7.92 -1.80
CA ALA A 297 8.77 -8.02 -3.09
C ALA A 297 8.87 -6.65 -3.76
N GLN A 298 10.05 -6.37 -4.30
CA GLN A 298 10.30 -5.17 -5.13
C GLN A 298 9.63 -5.26 -6.51
N SER A 299 9.08 -6.42 -6.88
CA SER A 299 8.34 -6.58 -8.13
C SER A 299 7.29 -7.68 -8.01
N PHE A 300 6.17 -7.49 -8.70
CA PHE A 300 5.04 -8.44 -8.73
C PHE A 300 4.95 -9.09 -10.11
N ASN A 301 5.98 -9.85 -10.48
CA ASN A 301 6.09 -10.52 -11.79
C ASN A 301 6.39 -12.03 -11.67
N GLY A 302 6.37 -12.55 -10.45
CA GLY A 302 6.71 -13.92 -10.10
C GLY A 302 5.58 -14.93 -10.37
N PRO A 303 5.66 -16.12 -9.75
CA PRO A 303 4.65 -17.17 -9.87
C PRO A 303 3.26 -16.69 -9.46
N MET A 304 2.26 -17.10 -10.23
CA MET A 304 0.89 -16.63 -10.09
C MET A 304 -0.09 -17.78 -10.10
N LEU A 305 -1.08 -17.72 -9.21
CA LEU A 305 -2.30 -18.51 -9.25
C LEU A 305 -3.44 -17.65 -9.80
N PHE A 306 -4.13 -18.16 -10.82
CA PHE A 306 -5.41 -17.62 -11.30
C PHE A 306 -6.52 -18.56 -10.85
N ILE A 307 -7.45 -18.05 -10.07
CA ILE A 307 -8.64 -18.78 -9.62
C ILE A 307 -9.80 -18.31 -10.49
N LYS A 308 -10.26 -19.19 -11.38
CA LYS A 308 -11.37 -18.95 -12.27
C LYS A 308 -12.62 -19.58 -11.67
N SER A 309 -13.51 -18.77 -11.09
CA SER A 309 -14.75 -19.27 -10.46
C SER A 309 -15.96 -19.07 -11.37
N ASP A 310 -16.37 -20.11 -12.10
CA ASP A 310 -17.62 -20.13 -12.88
C ASP A 310 -18.82 -20.52 -11.99
N ALA A 311 -18.87 -19.95 -10.79
CA ALA A 311 -19.94 -20.18 -9.84
C ALA A 311 -21.21 -19.45 -10.27
N HIS A 312 -22.32 -20.17 -10.41
CA HIS A 312 -23.63 -19.60 -10.71
C HIS A 312 -24.75 -20.46 -10.11
N GLY A 313 -25.93 -19.85 -9.96
CA GLY A 313 -27.10 -20.47 -9.33
C GLY A 313 -27.31 -20.00 -7.89
N LEU A 314 -28.00 -20.83 -7.10
CA LEU A 314 -28.44 -20.47 -5.75
C LEU A 314 -27.31 -20.62 -4.73
N CYS A 315 -27.08 -19.58 -3.94
CA CYS A 315 -26.18 -19.62 -2.80
C CYS A 315 -26.95 -19.26 -1.53
N ASP A 316 -26.81 -20.08 -0.48
CA ASP A 316 -27.24 -19.70 0.87
C ASP A 316 -26.14 -18.81 1.47
N ILE A 317 -26.44 -17.53 1.71
CA ILE A 317 -25.51 -16.59 2.34
C ILE A 317 -26.24 -15.98 3.55
N PRO A 318 -25.64 -16.01 4.75
CA PRO A 318 -26.26 -15.40 5.92
C PRO A 318 -26.48 -13.89 5.68
N ASN A 319 -27.73 -13.45 5.79
CA ASN A 319 -28.14 -12.04 5.84
C ASN A 319 -27.54 -11.15 4.73
N VAL A 320 -27.95 -11.33 3.48
CA VAL A 320 -27.64 -10.38 2.40
C VAL A 320 -28.90 -9.59 2.08
N ASN A 321 -28.95 -8.31 2.42
CA ASN A 321 -30.13 -7.45 2.27
C ASN A 321 -31.37 -8.03 2.96
N GLY A 322 -31.20 -8.66 4.13
CA GLY A 322 -32.27 -9.37 4.84
C GLY A 322 -32.79 -10.63 4.14
N GLN A 323 -32.13 -11.09 3.06
CA GLN A 323 -32.45 -12.34 2.38
C GLN A 323 -31.40 -13.41 2.69
N PRO A 324 -31.80 -14.66 2.97
CA PRO A 324 -30.87 -15.76 3.25
C PRO A 324 -30.29 -16.41 1.98
N ARG A 325 -30.77 -16.00 0.79
CA ARG A 325 -30.41 -16.60 -0.49
C ARG A 325 -30.19 -15.55 -1.55
N SER A 326 -29.14 -15.75 -2.34
CA SER A 326 -28.86 -14.96 -3.54
C SER A 326 -28.72 -15.90 -4.74
N THR A 327 -29.07 -15.40 -5.93
CA THR A 327 -28.87 -16.11 -7.19
C THR A 327 -27.82 -15.37 -7.99
N PHE A 328 -26.81 -16.09 -8.46
CA PHE A 328 -25.70 -15.53 -9.23
C PHE A 328 -25.81 -15.95 -10.70
N ASP A 329 -25.70 -14.99 -11.60
CA ASP A 329 -25.68 -15.23 -13.03
C ASP A 329 -24.30 -15.72 -13.50
N ARG A 330 -24.23 -16.29 -14.70
CA ARG A 330 -22.97 -16.70 -15.28
C ARG A 330 -22.15 -15.49 -15.76
N LEU A 331 -20.90 -15.40 -15.33
CA LEU A 331 -19.93 -14.40 -15.80
C LEU A 331 -19.43 -14.76 -17.20
N LYS A 332 -19.42 -13.78 -18.12
CA LYS A 332 -19.10 -14.02 -19.54
C LYS A 332 -17.63 -13.73 -19.87
N SER A 333 -16.97 -12.91 -19.07
CA SER A 333 -15.60 -12.47 -19.33
C SER A 333 -14.49 -13.32 -18.68
N LEU A 334 -14.81 -14.37 -17.92
CA LEU A 334 -13.81 -15.17 -17.20
C LEU A 334 -12.72 -15.77 -18.11
N ASP A 335 -13.12 -16.38 -19.23
CA ASP A 335 -12.17 -16.95 -20.19
C ASP A 335 -11.34 -15.87 -20.90
N GLN A 336 -11.95 -14.70 -21.13
CA GLN A 336 -11.25 -13.55 -21.70
C GLN A 336 -10.18 -13.04 -20.73
N GLU A 337 -10.50 -12.89 -19.44
CA GLU A 337 -9.54 -12.47 -18.42
C GLU A 337 -8.38 -13.46 -18.28
N LEU A 338 -8.65 -14.77 -18.24
CA LEU A 338 -7.61 -15.79 -18.20
C LEU A 338 -6.68 -15.68 -19.42
N SER A 339 -7.25 -15.62 -20.63
CA SER A 339 -6.45 -15.52 -21.86
C SER A 339 -5.57 -14.27 -21.90
N ILE A 340 -6.09 -13.15 -21.42
CA ILE A 340 -5.34 -11.89 -21.29
C ILE A 340 -4.12 -12.07 -20.37
N VAL A 341 -4.30 -12.70 -19.21
CA VAL A 341 -3.22 -12.93 -18.24
C VAL A 341 -2.16 -13.89 -18.81
N GLU A 342 -2.59 -14.98 -19.43
CA GLU A 342 -1.69 -15.94 -20.08
C GLU A 342 -0.87 -15.27 -21.18
N GLN A 343 -1.50 -14.46 -22.03
CA GLN A 343 -0.82 -13.71 -23.09
C GLN A 343 0.19 -12.71 -22.52
N ALA A 344 -0.17 -11.95 -21.49
CA ALA A 344 0.71 -10.98 -20.84
C ALA A 344 1.99 -11.65 -20.31
N ARG A 345 1.84 -12.80 -19.66
CA ARG A 345 2.94 -13.58 -19.09
C ARG A 345 3.80 -14.23 -20.18
N SER A 346 3.17 -14.87 -21.17
CA SER A 346 3.85 -15.51 -22.30
C SER A 346 4.71 -14.51 -23.09
N ARG A 347 4.15 -13.35 -23.45
CA ARG A 347 4.86 -12.29 -24.18
C ARG A 347 6.08 -11.74 -23.41
N SER A 348 6.03 -11.79 -22.09
CA SER A 348 7.09 -11.29 -21.22
C SER A 348 8.06 -12.38 -20.73
N GLY A 349 7.95 -13.61 -21.27
CA GLY A 349 8.80 -14.74 -20.88
C GLY A 349 8.66 -15.16 -19.41
N ARG A 350 7.49 -14.91 -18.80
CA ARG A 350 7.23 -15.28 -17.39
C ARG A 350 6.71 -16.72 -17.30
N SER A 351 6.85 -17.31 -16.11
CA SER A 351 6.31 -18.65 -15.84
C SER A 351 4.82 -18.72 -16.17
N PRO A 352 4.32 -19.86 -16.69
CA PRO A 352 2.90 -20.05 -16.94
C PRO A 352 2.02 -19.77 -15.72
N VAL A 353 0.75 -19.45 -15.97
CA VAL A 353 -0.25 -19.30 -14.92
C VAL A 353 -0.53 -20.66 -14.29
N CYS A 354 -0.50 -20.75 -12.96
CA CYS A 354 -1.12 -21.86 -12.26
C CYS A 354 -2.62 -21.61 -12.25
N LEU A 355 -3.42 -22.52 -12.82
CA LEU A 355 -4.87 -22.33 -12.95
C LEU A 355 -5.60 -23.23 -11.95
N ALA A 356 -6.46 -22.63 -11.14
CA ALA A 356 -7.54 -23.32 -10.42
C ALA A 356 -8.86 -23.02 -11.15
N ASP A 357 -9.27 -23.92 -12.05
CA ASP A 357 -10.51 -23.81 -12.82
C ASP A 357 -11.66 -24.44 -12.02
N LEU A 358 -12.48 -23.59 -11.40
CA LEU A 358 -13.61 -24.03 -10.58
C LEU A 358 -14.85 -24.11 -11.46
N LEU A 359 -15.08 -25.31 -11.99
CA LEU A 359 -16.23 -25.60 -12.86
C LEU A 359 -17.51 -25.86 -12.03
N PRO A 360 -18.70 -25.59 -12.58
CA PRO A 360 -19.96 -25.99 -11.95
C PRO A 360 -19.98 -27.50 -11.66
N GLY A 361 -20.42 -27.89 -10.46
CA GLY A 361 -20.42 -29.30 -10.04
C GLY A 361 -19.10 -29.78 -9.44
N THR A 362 -18.13 -28.89 -9.20
CA THR A 362 -16.88 -29.21 -8.47
C THR A 362 -16.91 -28.63 -7.05
N ASP A 363 -16.15 -29.24 -6.13
CA ASP A 363 -15.93 -28.67 -4.80
C ASP A 363 -14.92 -27.51 -4.90
N GLY A 364 -15.43 -26.32 -5.24
CA GLY A 364 -14.59 -25.14 -5.41
C GLY A 364 -13.82 -24.77 -4.13
N HIS A 365 -14.41 -25.03 -2.95
CA HIS A 365 -13.75 -24.78 -1.67
C HIS A 365 -12.52 -25.68 -1.50
N ALA A 366 -12.66 -26.99 -1.74
CA ALA A 366 -11.55 -27.92 -1.65
C ALA A 366 -10.43 -27.58 -2.66
N ILE A 367 -10.78 -27.23 -3.89
CA ILE A 367 -9.81 -26.87 -4.94
C ILE A 367 -9.02 -25.61 -4.56
N VAL A 368 -9.69 -24.56 -4.05
CA VAL A 368 -9.01 -23.33 -3.62
C VAL A 368 -8.09 -23.60 -2.42
N ALA A 369 -8.56 -24.38 -1.45
CA ALA A 369 -7.76 -24.75 -0.28
C ALA A 369 -6.51 -25.57 -0.68
N GLU A 370 -6.64 -26.50 -1.63
CA GLU A 370 -5.52 -27.29 -2.16
C GLU A 370 -4.52 -26.42 -2.94
N ALA A 371 -5.02 -25.54 -3.81
CA ALA A 371 -4.17 -24.65 -4.62
C ALA A 371 -3.33 -23.70 -3.76
N LEU A 372 -3.85 -23.28 -2.60
CA LEU A 372 -3.18 -22.41 -1.63
C LEU A 372 -2.53 -23.18 -0.47
N ALA A 373 -2.51 -24.51 -0.51
CA ALA A 373 -1.84 -25.28 0.52
C ALA A 373 -0.31 -25.08 0.46
N PRO A 374 0.38 -24.91 1.60
CA PRO A 374 1.84 -24.79 1.61
C PRO A 374 2.51 -26.01 0.96
N GLY A 375 3.37 -25.77 -0.04
CA GLY A 375 4.12 -26.83 -0.73
C GLY A 375 3.30 -27.64 -1.74
N SER A 376 2.14 -27.15 -2.19
CA SER A 376 1.37 -27.76 -3.27
C SER A 376 2.25 -27.97 -4.52
N ALA A 377 2.19 -29.18 -5.08
CA ALA A 377 3.08 -29.62 -6.16
C ALA A 377 2.97 -28.70 -7.39
N GLY A 378 4.07 -28.06 -7.78
CA GLY A 378 4.15 -27.19 -8.96
C GLY A 378 4.16 -25.68 -8.65
N THR A 379 4.03 -25.27 -7.39
CA THR A 379 4.15 -23.86 -7.01
C THR A 379 5.50 -23.57 -6.34
N SER A 380 6.44 -23.01 -7.11
CA SER A 380 7.40 -22.07 -6.51
C SER A 380 6.60 -21.02 -5.73
N ALA A 381 7.04 -20.62 -4.52
CA ALA A 381 6.30 -19.73 -3.60
C ALA A 381 5.42 -18.71 -4.35
N LEU A 382 4.11 -18.92 -4.30
CA LEU A 382 3.14 -18.11 -5.04
C LEU A 382 3.30 -16.66 -4.62
N GLN A 383 3.50 -15.77 -5.59
CA GLN A 383 3.62 -14.34 -5.32
C GLN A 383 2.28 -13.62 -5.50
N ILE A 384 1.52 -14.02 -6.52
CA ILE A 384 0.32 -13.32 -6.96
C ILE A 384 -0.85 -14.29 -6.99
N VAL A 385 -1.99 -13.90 -6.43
CA VAL A 385 -3.27 -14.57 -6.64
C VAL A 385 -4.22 -13.62 -7.33
N HIS A 386 -4.81 -14.06 -8.44
CA HIS A 386 -5.91 -13.36 -9.11
C HIS A 386 -7.17 -14.22 -8.97
N PHE A 387 -8.13 -13.75 -8.19
CA PHE A 387 -9.47 -14.34 -8.12
C PHE A 387 -10.38 -13.63 -9.11
N ALA A 388 -10.95 -14.37 -10.07
CA ALA A 388 -11.96 -13.89 -11.00
C ALA A 388 -13.26 -14.68 -10.77
N GLY A 389 -14.31 -13.98 -10.34
CA GLY A 389 -15.56 -14.64 -9.91
C GLY A 389 -16.50 -13.69 -9.18
N HIS A 390 -17.56 -14.24 -8.59
CA HIS A 390 -18.49 -13.45 -7.77
C HIS A 390 -17.98 -13.26 -6.35
N SER A 391 -18.35 -12.12 -5.76
CA SER A 391 -18.25 -11.87 -4.32
C SER A 391 -19.54 -11.26 -3.81
N VAL A 392 -19.82 -11.44 -2.52
CA VAL A 392 -20.97 -10.85 -1.83
C VAL A 392 -20.56 -10.24 -0.49
N GLN A 393 -21.10 -9.09 -0.11
CA GLN A 393 -21.02 -8.57 1.26
C GLN A 393 -22.34 -8.83 2.00
N ALA A 394 -22.27 -9.47 3.16
CA ALA A 394 -23.41 -9.65 4.06
C ALA A 394 -23.66 -8.41 4.92
N ASP A 395 -24.84 -8.34 5.53
CA ASP A 395 -25.33 -7.23 6.36
C ASP A 395 -24.45 -7.00 7.61
N ASP A 396 -23.72 -8.04 8.05
CA ASP A 396 -22.74 -7.96 9.15
C ASP A 396 -21.36 -7.43 8.71
N GLY A 397 -21.21 -7.08 7.42
CA GLY A 397 -19.97 -6.63 6.81
C GLY A 397 -19.01 -7.74 6.39
N THR A 398 -19.37 -9.02 6.58
CA THR A 398 -18.56 -10.15 6.11
C THR A 398 -18.61 -10.24 4.59
N VAL A 399 -17.44 -10.30 3.96
CA VAL A 399 -17.32 -10.52 2.52
C VAL A 399 -17.09 -12.00 2.25
N TYR A 400 -17.82 -12.55 1.28
CA TYR A 400 -17.68 -13.92 0.81
C TYR A 400 -17.30 -13.95 -0.67
N LEU A 401 -16.39 -14.85 -1.03
CA LEU A 401 -16.14 -15.27 -2.41
C LEU A 401 -17.11 -16.39 -2.76
N ILE A 402 -17.72 -16.35 -3.94
CA ILE A 402 -18.70 -17.35 -4.36
C ILE A 402 -18.01 -18.40 -5.22
N LEU A 403 -18.10 -19.64 -4.78
CA LEU A 403 -17.45 -20.81 -5.38
C LEU A 403 -18.50 -21.81 -5.86
N PRO A 404 -18.23 -22.60 -6.91
CA PRO A 404 -19.11 -23.71 -7.27
C PRO A 404 -19.09 -24.78 -6.18
N THR A 405 -20.15 -25.58 -6.15
CA THR A 405 -20.24 -26.78 -5.31
C THR A 405 -20.34 -28.04 -6.15
N SER A 406 -20.17 -29.19 -5.50
CA SER A 406 -20.40 -30.50 -6.12
C SER A 406 -21.83 -30.71 -6.63
N THR A 407 -22.76 -29.79 -6.32
CA THR A 407 -24.14 -29.78 -6.83
C THR A 407 -24.29 -28.69 -7.90
N VAL A 408 -24.58 -29.09 -9.14
CA VAL A 408 -24.84 -28.15 -10.24
C VAL A 408 -26.03 -27.24 -9.91
N GLY A 409 -25.91 -25.95 -10.22
CA GLY A 409 -26.92 -24.94 -9.91
C GLY A 409 -26.93 -24.46 -8.46
N LYS A 410 -25.98 -24.93 -7.63
CA LYS A 410 -25.69 -24.39 -6.30
C LYS A 410 -24.28 -23.85 -6.20
N ALA A 411 -24.15 -22.74 -5.48
CA ALA A 411 -22.89 -22.13 -5.12
C ALA A 411 -22.69 -22.16 -3.59
N ALA A 412 -21.45 -21.98 -3.16
CA ALA A 412 -21.06 -21.86 -1.76
C ALA A 412 -20.32 -20.55 -1.51
N ALA A 413 -20.50 -20.02 -0.30
CA ALA A 413 -19.83 -18.83 0.17
C ALA A 413 -18.55 -19.21 0.94
N LEU A 414 -17.40 -18.71 0.48
CA LEU A 414 -16.12 -18.78 1.20
C LEU A 414 -15.85 -17.43 1.86
N ALA A 415 -15.78 -17.39 3.19
CA ALA A 415 -15.45 -16.16 3.90
C ALA A 415 -14.07 -15.65 3.47
N ILE A 416 -13.98 -14.35 3.15
CA ILE A 416 -12.73 -13.74 2.66
C ILE A 416 -11.59 -13.88 3.68
N GLY A 417 -11.90 -13.94 4.97
CA GLY A 417 -10.90 -14.14 6.02
C GLY A 417 -10.23 -15.52 5.94
N ASP A 418 -10.97 -16.56 5.57
CA ASP A 418 -10.39 -17.91 5.42
C ASP A 418 -9.55 -18.01 4.14
N PHE A 419 -10.04 -17.43 3.04
CA PHE A 419 -9.25 -17.24 1.83
C PHE A 419 -7.94 -16.47 2.11
N ALA A 420 -8.01 -15.39 2.89
CA ALA A 420 -6.86 -14.57 3.23
C ALA A 420 -5.82 -15.34 4.05
N LYS A 421 -6.26 -16.17 5.01
CA LYS A 421 -5.37 -17.06 5.79
C LYS A 421 -4.64 -18.04 4.89
N TRP A 422 -5.33 -18.66 3.93
CA TRP A 422 -4.70 -19.58 2.99
C TRP A 422 -3.71 -18.88 2.06
N ALA A 423 -4.12 -17.76 1.46
CA ALA A 423 -3.24 -16.96 0.60
C ALA A 423 -1.97 -16.51 1.35
N ARG A 424 -2.13 -16.03 2.58
CA ARG A 424 -1.00 -15.66 3.44
C ARG A 424 -0.10 -16.87 3.74
N GLY A 425 -0.68 -18.02 4.08
CA GLY A 425 0.05 -19.27 4.34
C GLY A 425 0.86 -19.74 3.12
N ALA A 426 0.37 -19.49 1.91
CA ALA A 426 1.08 -19.74 0.66
C ALA A 426 2.18 -18.71 0.32
N GLY A 427 2.36 -17.67 1.14
CA GLY A 427 3.35 -16.61 0.92
C GLY A 427 2.92 -15.55 -0.11
N VAL A 428 1.63 -15.45 -0.41
CA VAL A 428 1.09 -14.53 -1.42
C VAL A 428 1.31 -13.08 -0.99
N GLN A 429 1.88 -12.29 -1.91
CA GLN A 429 2.23 -10.89 -1.67
C GLN A 429 1.25 -9.92 -2.32
N LEU A 430 0.59 -10.33 -3.41
CA LEU A 430 -0.43 -9.56 -4.12
C LEU A 430 -1.69 -10.40 -4.34
N VAL A 431 -2.83 -9.88 -3.90
CA VAL A 431 -4.15 -10.41 -4.24
C VAL A 431 -4.88 -9.42 -5.15
N LEU A 432 -5.38 -9.90 -6.28
CA LEU A 432 -6.30 -9.17 -7.16
C LEU A 432 -7.68 -9.82 -7.08
N LEU A 433 -8.67 -9.07 -6.63
CA LEU A 433 -10.08 -9.46 -6.61
C LEU A 433 -10.81 -8.85 -7.80
N SER A 434 -10.97 -9.62 -8.87
CA SER A 434 -11.84 -9.30 -10.01
C SER A 434 -13.24 -9.86 -9.74
N SER A 435 -13.99 -9.19 -8.86
CA SER A 435 -15.35 -9.59 -8.49
C SER A 435 -16.34 -8.42 -8.51
N CYS A 436 -17.38 -8.56 -9.33
CA CYS A 436 -18.28 -7.46 -9.70
C CYS A 436 -19.44 -7.27 -8.72
N GLU A 437 -20.08 -8.33 -8.24
CA GLU A 437 -21.38 -8.20 -7.54
C GLU A 437 -21.29 -7.73 -6.07
N SER A 438 -20.10 -7.71 -5.46
CA SER A 438 -19.85 -7.01 -4.17
C SER A 438 -18.41 -6.57 -4.04
N SER A 439 -18.04 -5.72 -4.99
CA SER A 439 -16.94 -4.78 -4.85
C SER A 439 -17.23 -3.91 -3.61
N SER A 440 -16.55 -4.18 -2.50
CA SER A 440 -16.64 -3.35 -1.29
C SER A 440 -15.23 -3.03 -0.79
N PRO A 441 -14.98 -1.82 -0.28
CA PRO A 441 -13.71 -1.47 0.35
C PRO A 441 -13.30 -2.46 1.47
N GLU A 442 -14.27 -3.00 2.20
CA GLU A 442 -14.07 -3.96 3.29
C GLU A 442 -13.36 -5.23 2.80
N ALA A 443 -13.68 -5.72 1.59
CA ALA A 443 -13.04 -6.92 1.04
C ALA A 443 -11.52 -6.75 0.96
N VAL A 444 -11.10 -5.62 0.39
CA VAL A 444 -9.69 -5.26 0.19
C VAL A 444 -9.01 -5.03 1.55
N PHE A 445 -9.73 -4.39 2.47
CA PHE A 445 -9.23 -4.10 3.81
C PHE A 445 -9.08 -5.34 4.68
N ARG A 446 -10.02 -6.29 4.63
CA ARG A 446 -9.90 -7.58 5.32
C ARG A 446 -8.66 -8.33 4.86
N LEU A 447 -8.40 -8.42 3.56
CA LEU A 447 -7.18 -9.06 3.04
C LEU A 447 -5.91 -8.40 3.59
N ALA A 448 -5.89 -7.07 3.66
CA ALA A 448 -4.78 -6.34 4.25
C ALA A 448 -4.63 -6.57 5.76
N GLN A 449 -5.74 -6.71 6.52
CA GLN A 449 -5.73 -7.08 7.95
C GLN A 449 -5.16 -8.47 8.23
N PHE A 450 -5.29 -9.40 7.28
CA PHE A 450 -4.62 -10.71 7.31
C PHE A 450 -3.16 -10.62 6.84
N GLY A 451 -2.63 -9.41 6.67
CA GLY A 451 -1.23 -9.13 6.37
C GLY A 451 -0.81 -9.54 4.96
N ILE A 452 -1.74 -9.55 4.01
CA ILE A 452 -1.41 -9.51 2.58
C ILE A 452 -0.82 -8.12 2.27
N PRO A 453 0.43 -8.02 1.77
CA PRO A 453 1.10 -6.74 1.54
C PRO A 453 0.41 -5.79 0.56
N ALA A 454 -0.12 -6.35 -0.53
CA ALA A 454 -0.74 -5.60 -1.61
C ALA A 454 -2.08 -6.24 -2.01
N VAL A 455 -3.12 -5.42 -2.12
CA VAL A 455 -4.44 -5.89 -2.54
C VAL A 455 -5.03 -4.92 -3.55
N ILE A 456 -5.51 -5.46 -4.67
CA ILE A 456 -6.33 -4.73 -5.62
C ILE A 456 -7.74 -5.29 -5.57
N GLY A 457 -8.71 -4.41 -5.45
CA GLY A 457 -10.12 -4.73 -5.61
C GLY A 457 -10.89 -3.53 -6.14
N PHE A 458 -12.21 -3.55 -6.00
CA PHE A 458 -13.10 -2.55 -6.57
C PHE A 458 -14.03 -2.01 -5.48
N ARG A 459 -14.39 -0.72 -5.57
CA ARG A 459 -15.30 -0.05 -4.62
C ARG A 459 -16.76 -0.37 -4.84
N TRP A 460 -17.12 -0.62 -6.08
CA TRP A 460 -18.48 -0.84 -6.55
C TRP A 460 -18.44 -1.65 -7.85
N GLU A 461 -19.59 -2.24 -8.17
CA GLU A 461 -19.75 -3.12 -9.32
C GLU A 461 -19.24 -2.49 -10.62
N VAL A 462 -18.37 -3.22 -11.31
CA VAL A 462 -17.79 -2.85 -12.60
C VAL A 462 -18.47 -3.63 -13.72
N ASN A 463 -18.67 -2.96 -14.87
CA ASN A 463 -19.19 -3.59 -16.06
C ASN A 463 -18.26 -4.71 -16.55
N ASP A 464 -18.81 -5.91 -16.72
CA ASP A 464 -18.12 -7.11 -17.20
C ASP A 464 -17.40 -6.91 -18.54
N LYS A 465 -17.83 -5.95 -19.36
CA LYS A 465 -17.18 -5.60 -20.64
C LYS A 465 -15.99 -4.66 -20.49
N GLU A 466 -15.90 -3.96 -19.36
CA GLU A 466 -14.88 -2.93 -19.11
C GLU A 466 -13.76 -3.46 -18.20
N ALA A 467 -14.10 -4.37 -17.27
CA ALA A 467 -13.14 -5.02 -16.37
C ALA A 467 -11.94 -5.67 -17.11
N PRO A 468 -12.12 -6.38 -18.24
CA PRO A 468 -11.00 -6.97 -18.98
C PRO A 468 -9.96 -5.94 -19.45
N CYS A 469 -10.35 -4.69 -19.71
CA CYS A 469 -9.42 -3.63 -20.09
C CYS A 469 -8.46 -3.28 -18.94
N PHE A 470 -8.96 -3.27 -17.69
CA PHE A 470 -8.13 -3.05 -16.52
C PHE A 470 -7.15 -4.21 -16.33
N THR A 471 -7.67 -5.44 -16.35
CA THR A 471 -6.90 -6.69 -16.22
C THR A 471 -5.79 -6.78 -17.27
N GLU A 472 -6.09 -6.43 -18.52
CA GLU A 472 -5.12 -6.40 -19.63
C GLU A 472 -3.93 -5.49 -19.35
N HIS A 473 -4.20 -4.22 -19.03
CA HIS A 473 -3.13 -3.25 -18.84
C HIS A 473 -2.33 -3.56 -17.58
N LEU A 474 -3.00 -3.94 -16.48
CA LEU A 474 -2.34 -4.27 -15.22
C LEU A 474 -1.38 -5.46 -15.41
N HIS A 475 -1.86 -6.60 -15.91
CA HIS A 475 -1.03 -7.79 -16.02
C HIS A 475 0.06 -7.67 -17.08
N HIS A 476 -0.19 -6.94 -18.17
CA HIS A 476 0.87 -6.64 -19.14
C HIS A 476 2.04 -5.89 -18.49
N LEU A 477 1.73 -4.86 -17.70
CA LEU A 477 2.75 -4.03 -17.03
C LEU A 477 3.44 -4.80 -15.90
N LEU A 478 2.69 -5.55 -15.10
CA LEU A 478 3.25 -6.41 -14.05
C LEU A 478 4.18 -7.48 -14.64
N ALA A 479 3.77 -8.18 -15.70
CA ALA A 479 4.60 -9.16 -16.38
C ALA A 479 5.86 -8.52 -16.99
N ALA A 480 5.78 -7.29 -17.48
CA ALA A 480 6.92 -6.49 -17.92
C ALA A 480 7.82 -5.99 -16.76
N GLY A 481 7.50 -6.32 -15.51
CA GLY A 481 8.27 -5.94 -14.32
C GLY A 481 8.10 -4.48 -13.92
N LYS A 482 7.02 -3.82 -14.35
CA LYS A 482 6.73 -2.45 -13.91
C LYS A 482 6.33 -2.44 -12.43
N PRO A 483 6.69 -1.37 -11.69
CA PRO A 483 6.25 -1.18 -10.30
C PRO A 483 4.73 -1.20 -10.19
N LEU A 484 4.18 -1.83 -9.14
CA LEU A 484 2.74 -2.04 -8.97
C LEU A 484 1.94 -0.74 -9.01
N ALA A 485 2.42 0.31 -8.32
CA ALA A 485 1.77 1.61 -8.29
C ALA A 485 1.60 2.21 -9.70
N ARG A 486 2.63 2.09 -10.54
CA ARG A 486 2.60 2.57 -11.93
C ARG A 486 1.72 1.68 -12.81
N ALA A 487 1.82 0.36 -12.65
CA ALA A 487 0.98 -0.59 -13.37
C ALA A 487 -0.51 -0.34 -13.10
N PHE A 488 -0.86 -0.13 -11.84
CA PHE A 488 -2.22 0.21 -11.41
C PHE A 488 -2.69 1.55 -11.97
N HIS A 489 -1.89 2.62 -11.84
CA HIS A 489 -2.22 3.95 -12.38
C HIS A 489 -2.46 3.93 -13.90
N GLN A 490 -1.60 3.25 -14.64
CA GLN A 490 -1.71 3.12 -16.09
C GLN A 490 -2.94 2.28 -16.50
N ALA A 491 -3.26 1.22 -15.74
CA ALA A 491 -4.47 0.44 -15.97
C ALA A 491 -5.75 1.28 -15.75
N VAL A 492 -5.81 2.06 -14.67
CA VAL A 492 -6.90 3.01 -14.42
C VAL A 492 -7.01 4.05 -15.54
N SER A 493 -5.88 4.62 -15.97
CA SER A 493 -5.83 5.62 -17.04
C SER A 493 -6.31 5.06 -18.38
N ALA A 494 -5.92 3.82 -18.70
CA ALA A 494 -6.36 3.14 -19.91
C ALA A 494 -7.88 2.90 -19.93
N VAL A 495 -8.45 2.45 -18.82
CA VAL A 495 -9.91 2.30 -18.66
C VAL A 495 -10.61 3.64 -18.88
N LYS A 496 -10.13 4.71 -18.24
CA LYS A 496 -10.71 6.06 -18.40
C LYS A 496 -10.66 6.54 -19.85
N SER A 497 -9.52 6.32 -20.53
CA SER A 497 -9.35 6.72 -21.91
C SER A 497 -10.23 5.93 -22.87
N ARG A 498 -10.43 4.63 -22.62
CA ARG A 498 -11.23 3.74 -23.48
C ARG A 498 -12.72 3.89 -23.24
N PHE A 499 -13.12 4.18 -21.99
CA PHE A 499 -14.51 4.31 -21.56
C PHE A 499 -14.75 5.64 -20.82
N PRO A 500 -14.57 6.80 -21.47
CA PRO A 500 -14.65 8.11 -20.81
C PRO A 500 -16.07 8.47 -20.33
N ALA A 501 -17.08 7.80 -20.86
CA ALA A 501 -18.49 7.99 -20.49
C ALA A 501 -18.94 7.12 -19.30
N THR A 502 -18.03 6.34 -18.70
CA THR A 502 -18.35 5.42 -17.61
C THR A 502 -17.54 5.74 -16.34
N PRO A 503 -18.09 5.43 -15.16
CA PRO A 503 -17.40 5.58 -13.88
C PRO A 503 -16.41 4.44 -13.58
N THR A 504 -16.21 3.48 -14.49
CA THR A 504 -15.42 2.26 -14.20
C THR A 504 -14.00 2.57 -13.76
N PHE A 505 -13.37 3.59 -14.36
CA PHE A 505 -12.03 4.03 -13.96
C PHE A 505 -11.93 4.41 -12.48
N ALA A 506 -13.05 4.78 -11.85
CA ALA A 506 -13.10 5.25 -10.47
C ALA A 506 -13.28 4.10 -9.44
N SER A 507 -13.65 2.89 -9.89
CA SER A 507 -13.89 1.77 -8.98
C SER A 507 -12.62 1.11 -8.42
N PRO A 508 -11.57 0.83 -9.22
CA PRO A 508 -10.38 0.13 -8.74
C PRO A 508 -9.76 0.83 -7.53
N MET A 509 -9.35 0.02 -6.56
CA MET A 509 -8.62 0.40 -5.35
C MET A 509 -7.32 -0.38 -5.27
N LEU A 510 -6.26 0.30 -4.84
CA LEU A 510 -5.00 -0.32 -4.45
C LEU A 510 -4.79 -0.07 -2.96
N VAL A 511 -4.66 -1.14 -2.17
CA VAL A 511 -4.22 -1.09 -0.78
C VAL A 511 -2.81 -1.64 -0.69
N MET A 512 -1.90 -0.83 -0.13
CA MET A 512 -0.48 -1.14 0.06
C MET A 512 -0.11 -0.92 1.52
N GLN A 513 0.26 -2.00 2.20
CA GLN A 513 0.60 -1.95 3.63
C GLN A 513 2.08 -1.59 3.89
N ASN A 514 2.95 -1.82 2.91
CA ASN A 514 4.39 -1.60 3.03
C ASN A 514 4.77 -0.14 2.85
N ASP A 515 5.83 0.31 3.53
CA ASP A 515 6.34 1.69 3.46
C ASP A 515 7.03 2.02 2.13
N GLU A 516 7.74 1.05 1.56
CA GLU A 516 8.32 1.16 0.23
C GLU A 516 7.32 0.60 -0.79
N TRP A 517 6.49 1.43 -1.40
CA TRP A 517 5.46 0.96 -2.36
C TRP A 517 5.59 1.61 -3.75
N THR A 518 6.57 2.49 -3.91
CA THR A 518 6.78 3.32 -5.10
C THR A 518 7.79 2.76 -6.08
N ILE A 519 8.54 1.73 -5.67
CA ILE A 519 9.65 1.12 -6.41
C ILE A 519 9.21 -0.22 -7.00
#